data_AF-A0A7S0U9D3-F1
#
_entry.id   AF-A0A7S0U9D3-F1
#
_cell.length_a   1.000
_cell.length_b   1.000
_cell.length_c   1.000
_cell.angle_alpha   90.00
_cell.angle_beta   90.00
_cell.angle_gamma   90.00
#
_symmetry.space_group_name_H-M   'P 1'
#
loop_
_entity.id
_entity.type
_entity.pdbx_description
1 polymer ?
#
loop_
_entity_poly.entity_id
_entity_poly.type
_entity_poly.pdbx_seq_one_letter_code
_entity_poly.pdbx_strand_id
1 'polypeptide(L)'
;VYEEWDFVKSLYFAVTALSTAGLQGPTIDPVSGDLPPFNALLVGMYCLTGVPLFAYVLGLSAQLVADRLVREKEREIIRREIDQGEFMQNVCVVTPNGKICKTEFLILQLLRLEKTDMKTVRLILDQFDVLDKDRDGSLSPEEALALSKRGTEDGLYSGWDADELSGL
;
A
#
# COMPACT_ATOMS: atom_id res chain seq x y z
N VAL A 1 5.88 2.10 -46.56
CA VAL A 1 4.86 2.96 -45.91
C VAL A 1 3.52 2.44 -46.39
N TYR A 2 2.85 1.59 -45.61
CA TYR A 2 1.68 0.81 -46.10
C TYR A 2 0.36 1.58 -46.04
N GLU A 3 0.26 2.60 -45.20
CA GLU A 3 -0.98 3.37 -44.95
C GLU A 3 -0.88 4.84 -45.40
N GLU A 4 0.25 5.26 -46.00
CA GLU A 4 0.53 6.66 -46.42
C GLU A 4 0.21 7.73 -45.35
N TRP A 5 0.31 7.36 -44.07
CA TRP A 5 0.05 8.29 -42.97
C TRP A 5 1.26 9.17 -42.67
N ASP A 6 0.97 10.44 -42.41
CA ASP A 6 1.92 11.33 -41.74
C ASP A 6 2.33 10.77 -40.37
N PHE A 7 3.54 11.13 -39.92
CA PHE A 7 4.07 10.73 -38.63
C PHE A 7 3.09 11.04 -37.48
N VAL A 8 2.46 12.21 -37.52
CA VAL A 8 1.49 12.64 -36.50
C VAL A 8 0.28 11.72 -36.46
N LYS A 9 -0.26 11.33 -37.63
CA LYS A 9 -1.43 10.44 -37.73
C LYS A 9 -1.09 9.02 -37.25
N SER A 10 0.12 8.56 -37.54
CA SER A 10 0.63 7.26 -37.06
C SER A 10 0.81 7.22 -35.56
N LEU A 11 1.39 8.27 -34.96
CA LEU A 11 1.55 8.39 -33.51
C LEU A 11 0.19 8.47 -32.81
N TYR A 12 -0.74 9.23 -33.39
CA TYR A 12 -2.09 9.36 -32.88
C TYR A 12 -2.85 8.03 -32.87
N PHE A 13 -2.77 7.27 -33.97
CA PHE A 13 -3.30 5.90 -34.05
C PHE A 13 -2.67 5.00 -32.98
N ALA A 14 -1.33 5.01 -32.87
CA ALA A 14 -0.61 4.17 -31.93
C ALA A 14 -1.04 4.41 -30.48
N VAL A 15 -1.18 5.67 -30.05
CA VAL A 15 -1.58 6.02 -28.68
C VAL A 15 -3.05 5.69 -28.42
N THR A 16 -3.95 6.02 -29.36
CA THR A 16 -5.40 5.80 -29.19
C THR A 16 -5.79 4.33 -29.28
N ALA A 17 -5.03 3.52 -30.03
CA ALA A 17 -5.19 2.07 -30.07
C ALA A 17 -4.73 1.42 -28.76
N LEU A 18 -3.58 1.82 -28.20
CA LEU A 18 -3.07 1.29 -26.93
C LEU A 18 -3.94 1.65 -25.73
N SER A 19 -4.52 2.86 -25.73
CA SER A 19 -5.45 3.29 -24.68
C SER A 19 -6.85 2.70 -24.84
N THR A 20 -7.09 1.86 -25.86
CA THR A 20 -8.39 1.28 -26.21
C THR A 20 -9.48 2.30 -26.59
N ALA A 21 -9.09 3.56 -26.84
CA ALA A 21 -10.00 4.62 -27.26
C ALA A 21 -10.48 4.43 -28.70
N GLY A 22 -9.62 3.91 -29.59
CA GLY A 22 -10.00 3.51 -30.96
C GLY A 22 -10.47 4.65 -31.87
N LEU A 23 -10.00 5.88 -31.63
CA LEU A 23 -10.52 7.08 -32.29
C LEU A 23 -10.08 7.23 -33.76
N GLN A 24 -8.96 6.61 -34.14
CA GLN A 24 -8.51 6.49 -35.52
C GLN A 24 -8.43 5.00 -35.87
N GLY A 25 -9.06 4.59 -36.97
CA GLY A 25 -8.93 3.25 -37.54
C GLY A 25 -7.91 3.18 -38.70
N PRO A 26 -7.41 1.99 -39.03
CA PRO A 26 -6.63 1.75 -40.25
C PRO A 26 -7.49 1.97 -41.52
N THR A 27 -6.86 2.22 -42.67
CA THR A 27 -7.59 2.50 -43.91
C THR A 27 -8.24 1.22 -44.43
N ILE A 28 -9.54 1.27 -44.68
CA ILE A 28 -10.32 0.16 -45.25
C ILE A 28 -10.33 0.26 -46.77
N ASP A 29 -10.43 -0.88 -47.45
CA ASP A 29 -10.58 -0.90 -48.90
C ASP A 29 -11.95 -0.29 -49.28
N PRO A 30 -12.00 0.76 -50.11
CA PRO A 30 -13.24 1.50 -50.39
C PRO A 30 -14.25 0.69 -51.23
N VAL A 31 -13.82 -0.40 -51.86
CA VAL A 31 -14.64 -1.26 -52.73
C VAL A 31 -15.23 -2.45 -51.98
N SER A 32 -14.43 -3.08 -51.12
CA SER A 32 -14.84 -4.26 -50.35
C SER A 32 -15.36 -3.91 -48.96
N GLY A 33 -15.00 -2.75 -48.42
CA GLY A 33 -15.26 -2.38 -47.02
C GLY A 33 -14.42 -3.16 -46.00
N ASP A 34 -13.55 -4.05 -46.49
CA ASP A 34 -12.74 -4.94 -45.68
C ASP A 34 -11.37 -4.31 -45.35
N LEU A 35 -10.82 -4.71 -44.21
CA LEU A 35 -9.46 -4.37 -43.84
C LEU A 35 -8.50 -5.40 -44.46
N PRO A 36 -7.41 -4.98 -45.13
CA PRO A 36 -6.43 -5.90 -45.68
C PRO A 36 -5.93 -6.87 -44.60
N PRO A 37 -5.83 -8.19 -44.88
CA PRO A 37 -5.58 -9.22 -43.86
C PRO A 37 -4.24 -9.01 -43.13
N PHE A 38 -3.26 -8.43 -43.79
CA PHE A 38 -1.96 -8.10 -43.20
C PHE A 38 -2.05 -6.95 -42.18
N ASN A 39 -2.80 -5.88 -42.50
CA ASN A 39 -2.97 -4.73 -41.61
C ASN A 39 -3.79 -5.13 -40.38
N ALA A 40 -4.83 -5.95 -40.58
CA ALA A 40 -5.62 -6.52 -39.48
C ALA A 40 -4.75 -7.34 -38.50
N LEU A 41 -3.84 -8.17 -39.03
CA LEU A 41 -2.95 -8.99 -38.21
C LEU A 41 -1.95 -8.12 -37.43
N LEU A 42 -1.36 -7.11 -38.06
CA LEU A 42 -0.43 -6.19 -37.40
C LEU A 42 -1.12 -5.41 -36.27
N VAL A 43 -2.29 -4.82 -36.53
CA VAL A 43 -3.07 -4.09 -35.52
C VAL A 43 -3.51 -5.04 -34.41
N GLY A 44 -3.93 -6.26 -34.74
CA GLY A 44 -4.29 -7.29 -33.78
C GLY A 44 -3.13 -7.65 -32.84
N MET A 45 -1.95 -7.94 -33.38
CA MET A 45 -0.74 -8.26 -32.58
C MET A 45 -0.26 -7.06 -31.76
N TYR A 46 -0.34 -5.85 -32.33
CA TYR A 46 -0.01 -4.61 -31.65
C TYR A 46 -0.93 -4.36 -30.45
N CYS A 47 -2.24 -4.50 -30.62
CA CYS A 47 -3.18 -4.35 -29.52
C CYS A 47 -3.06 -5.48 -28.49
N LEU A 48 -2.84 -6.72 -28.92
CA LEU A 48 -2.71 -7.89 -28.03
C LEU A 48 -1.53 -7.75 -27.06
N THR A 49 -0.41 -7.18 -27.51
CA THR A 49 0.81 -7.00 -26.69
C THR A 49 0.88 -5.63 -26.03
N GLY A 50 0.42 -4.60 -26.74
CA GLY A 50 0.54 -3.23 -26.31
C GLY A 50 -0.47 -2.83 -25.23
N VAL A 51 -1.72 -3.31 -25.30
CA VAL A 51 -2.74 -2.98 -24.30
C VAL A 51 -2.35 -3.51 -22.90
N PRO A 52 -1.90 -4.77 -22.74
CA PRO A 52 -1.41 -5.25 -21.44
C PRO A 52 -0.18 -4.47 -20.93
N LEU A 53 0.77 -4.16 -21.81
CA LEU A 53 1.96 -3.40 -21.43
C LEU A 53 1.60 -1.99 -20.97
N PHE A 54 0.69 -1.32 -21.69
CA PHE A 54 0.20 0.01 -21.34
C PHE A 54 -0.54 -0.01 -20.00
N ALA A 55 -1.41 -1.00 -19.79
CA ALA A 55 -2.13 -1.19 -18.53
C ALA A 55 -1.17 -1.44 -17.35
N TYR A 56 -0.11 -2.22 -17.57
CA TYR A 56 0.91 -2.49 -16.54
C TYR A 56 1.64 -1.21 -16.10
N VAL A 57 2.13 -0.42 -17.06
CA VAL A 57 2.81 0.85 -16.77
C VAL A 57 1.88 1.84 -16.07
N LEU A 58 0.62 1.92 -16.52
CA LEU A 58 -0.39 2.76 -15.89
C LEU A 58 -0.66 2.30 -14.45
N GLY A 59 -0.73 0.98 -14.21
CA GLY A 59 -0.87 0.40 -12.87
C GLY A 59 0.27 0.80 -11.93
N LEU A 60 1.52 0.71 -12.38
CA LEU A 60 2.68 1.16 -11.60
C LEU A 60 2.62 2.66 -11.30
N SER A 61 2.20 3.49 -12.27
CA SER A 61 2.05 4.92 -12.06
C SER A 61 0.93 5.25 -11.05
N ALA A 62 -0.17 4.49 -11.09
CA ALA A 62 -1.28 4.65 -10.17
C ALA A 62 -0.88 4.29 -8.73
N GLN A 63 -0.07 3.24 -8.54
CA GLN A 63 0.49 2.88 -7.25
C GLN A 63 1.34 4.02 -6.66
N LEU A 64 2.23 4.61 -7.46
CA LEU A 64 3.05 5.74 -7.00
C LEU A 64 2.21 6.95 -6.55
N VAL A 65 1.12 7.24 -7.26
CA VAL A 65 0.20 8.32 -6.88
C VAL A 65 -0.60 7.96 -5.63
N ALA A 66 -1.12 6.74 -5.56
CA ALA A 66 -1.86 6.23 -4.41
C ALA A 66 -1.00 6.28 -3.13
N ASP A 67 0.26 5.83 -3.20
CA ASP A 67 1.18 5.85 -2.07
C ASP A 67 1.42 7.27 -1.55
N ARG A 68 1.54 8.26 -2.44
CA ARG A 68 1.69 9.67 -2.05
C ARG A 68 0.45 10.17 -1.31
N LEU A 69 -0.74 9.90 -1.86
CA LEU A 69 -2.01 10.32 -1.25
C LEU A 69 -2.23 9.65 0.11
N VAL A 70 -1.90 8.36 0.25
CA VAL A 70 -1.99 7.64 1.52
C VAL A 70 -1.06 8.28 2.55
N ARG A 71 0.21 8.54 2.20
CA ARG A 71 1.18 9.18 3.11
C ARG A 71 0.77 10.59 3.52
N GLU A 72 0.16 11.35 2.62
CA GLU A 72 -0.36 12.68 2.94
C GLU A 72 -1.53 12.60 3.93
N LYS A 73 -2.49 11.70 3.70
CA LYS A 73 -3.59 11.44 4.63
C LYS A 73 -3.10 10.95 5.99
N GLU A 74 -2.13 10.03 6.03
CA GLU A 74 -1.53 9.55 7.28
C GLU A 74 -0.93 10.73 8.09
N ARG A 75 -0.19 11.63 7.42
CA ARG A 75 0.38 12.82 8.07
C ARG A 75 -0.69 13.78 8.57
N GLU A 76 -1.78 13.95 7.83
CA GLU A 76 -2.90 14.78 8.24
C GLU A 76 -3.60 14.21 9.49
N ILE A 77 -3.84 12.90 9.52
CA ILE A 77 -4.43 12.20 10.68
C ILE A 77 -3.52 12.36 11.91
N ILE A 78 -2.20 12.27 11.76
CA ILE A 78 -1.23 12.49 12.85
C ILE A 78 -1.26 13.94 13.36
N ARG A 79 -1.42 14.91 12.46
CA ARG A 79 -1.40 16.34 12.81
C ARG A 79 -2.73 16.86 13.35
N ARG A 80 -3.84 16.19 13.03
CA ARG A 80 -5.17 16.62 13.46
C ARG A 80 -5.29 16.54 14.98
N GLU A 81 -5.79 17.61 15.58
CA GLU A 81 -6.12 17.70 17.00
C GLU A 81 -7.01 16.53 17.44
N ILE A 82 -6.76 16.04 18.65
CA ILE A 82 -7.52 14.94 19.25
C ILE A 82 -8.83 15.53 19.76
N ASP A 83 -9.95 15.07 19.22
CA ASP A 83 -11.26 15.45 19.72
C ASP A 83 -11.55 14.81 21.08
N GLN A 84 -12.31 15.51 21.94
CA GLN A 84 -12.63 15.01 23.28
C GLN A 84 -13.41 13.68 23.25
N GLY A 85 -14.24 13.47 22.23
CA GLY A 85 -14.95 12.20 22.04
C GLY A 85 -14.00 11.03 21.78
N GLU A 86 -13.00 11.24 20.91
CA GLU A 86 -11.97 10.22 20.61
C GLU A 86 -11.09 9.94 21.82
N PHE A 87 -10.79 10.99 22.61
CA PHE A 87 -10.05 10.87 23.86
C PHE A 87 -10.81 9.98 24.87
N MET A 88 -12.08 10.27 25.14
CA MET A 88 -12.83 9.51 26.15
C MET A 88 -13.11 8.07 25.75
N GLN A 89 -13.38 7.81 24.46
CA GLN A 89 -13.74 6.46 24.00
C GLN A 89 -12.55 5.50 23.97
N ASN A 90 -11.36 5.99 23.56
CA ASN A 90 -10.22 5.13 23.30
C ASN A 90 -9.18 5.12 24.44
N VAL A 91 -9.01 6.24 25.14
CA VAL A 91 -7.95 6.39 26.15
C VAL A 91 -8.40 5.87 27.51
N CYS A 92 -9.69 5.97 27.84
CA CYS A 92 -10.24 5.45 29.10
C CYS A 92 -10.06 3.93 29.26
N VAL A 93 -9.96 3.20 28.13
CA VAL A 93 -9.68 1.76 28.12
C VAL A 93 -8.21 1.44 28.44
N VAL A 94 -7.30 2.35 28.10
CA VAL A 94 -5.85 2.13 28.23
C VAL A 94 -5.35 2.63 29.58
N THR A 95 -5.81 3.79 30.06
CA THR A 95 -5.36 4.33 31.35
C THR A 95 -6.45 5.15 32.07
N PRO A 96 -6.78 4.83 33.35
CA PRO A 96 -7.82 5.53 34.11
C PRO A 96 -7.41 6.90 34.67
N ASN A 97 -6.15 7.32 34.53
CA ASN A 97 -5.59 8.49 35.23
C ASN A 97 -5.89 9.85 34.57
N GLY A 98 -6.63 9.88 33.44
CA GLY A 98 -7.06 11.12 32.78
C GLY A 98 -5.92 11.98 32.20
N LYS A 99 -4.69 11.47 32.18
CA LYS A 99 -3.51 12.09 31.57
C LYS A 99 -2.93 11.13 30.53
N ILE A 100 -2.54 11.65 29.37
CA ILE A 100 -1.91 10.86 28.31
C ILE A 100 -0.39 10.87 28.46
N CYS A 101 0.19 9.69 28.69
CA CYS A 101 1.64 9.46 28.60
C CYS A 101 2.09 9.28 27.13
N LYS A 102 3.41 9.40 26.86
CA LYS A 102 3.94 9.26 25.48
C LYS A 102 3.56 7.93 24.82
N THR A 103 3.55 6.83 25.58
CA THR A 103 3.17 5.50 25.10
C THR A 103 1.67 5.41 24.78
N GLU A 104 0.83 6.05 25.58
CA GLU A 104 -0.63 6.12 25.34
C GLU A 104 -0.95 6.97 24.12
N PHE A 105 -0.21 8.07 23.92
CA PHE A 105 -0.30 8.86 22.69
C PHE A 105 0.08 8.04 21.45
N LEU A 106 1.12 7.20 21.56
CA LEU A 106 1.53 6.29 20.50
C LEU A 106 0.42 5.28 20.17
N ILE A 107 -0.15 4.61 21.17
CA ILE A 107 -1.25 3.65 20.99
C ILE A 107 -2.47 4.32 20.35
N LEU A 108 -2.84 5.51 20.84
CA LEU A 108 -3.93 6.29 20.27
C LEU A 108 -3.68 6.63 18.80
N GLN A 109 -2.44 7.02 18.46
CA GLN A 109 -2.09 7.34 17.08
C GLN A 109 -2.10 6.10 16.17
N LEU A 110 -1.72 4.93 16.67
CA LEU A 110 -1.79 3.66 15.93
C LEU A 110 -3.24 3.23 15.65
N LEU A 111 -4.12 3.43 16.62
CA LEU A 111 -5.56 3.22 16.46
C LEU A 111 -6.17 4.18 15.43
N ARG A 112 -5.78 5.47 15.47
CA ARG A 112 -6.26 6.49 14.50
C ARG A 112 -5.76 6.25 13.08
N LEU A 113 -4.59 5.65 12.93
CA LEU A 113 -4.06 5.23 11.62
C LEU A 113 -4.66 3.90 11.14
N GLU A 114 -5.56 3.30 11.92
CA GLU A 114 -6.16 1.97 11.67
C GLU A 114 -5.11 0.87 11.44
N LYS A 115 -3.87 1.08 11.90
CA LYS A 115 -2.78 0.09 11.81
C LYS A 115 -2.90 -1.00 12.88
N THR A 116 -3.71 -0.74 13.89
CA THR A 116 -3.92 -1.65 15.01
C THR A 116 -5.36 -1.51 15.48
N ASP A 117 -5.95 -2.60 15.95
CA ASP A 117 -7.27 -2.65 16.54
C ASP A 117 -7.20 -2.75 18.07
N MET A 118 -8.28 -2.35 18.74
CA MET A 118 -8.35 -2.39 20.21
C MET A 118 -8.17 -3.81 20.79
N LYS A 119 -8.49 -4.87 20.06
CA LYS A 119 -8.31 -6.24 20.58
C LYS A 119 -6.83 -6.60 20.59
N THR A 120 -6.10 -6.29 19.52
CA THR A 120 -4.65 -6.48 19.46
C THR A 120 -3.94 -5.65 20.51
N VAL A 121 -4.34 -4.38 20.72
CA VAL A 121 -3.78 -3.56 21.81
C VAL A 121 -3.99 -4.24 23.16
N ARG A 122 -5.19 -4.74 23.46
CA ARG A 122 -5.47 -5.46 24.71
C ARG A 122 -4.64 -6.74 24.83
N LEU A 123 -4.49 -7.52 23.77
CA LEU A 123 -3.65 -8.72 23.80
C LEU A 123 -2.18 -8.40 24.10
N ILE A 124 -1.66 -7.30 23.56
CA ILE A 124 -0.29 -6.85 23.83
C ILE A 124 -0.16 -6.41 25.30
N LEU A 125 -1.13 -5.66 25.82
CA LEU A 125 -1.16 -5.23 27.22
C LEU A 125 -1.29 -6.43 28.17
N ASP A 126 -2.16 -7.39 27.86
CA ASP A 126 -2.32 -8.63 28.65
C ASP A 126 -1.03 -9.47 28.63
N GLN A 127 -0.35 -9.54 27.48
CA GLN A 127 0.96 -10.21 27.40
C GLN A 127 2.00 -9.49 28.24
N PHE A 128 2.02 -8.16 28.21
CA PHE A 128 2.91 -7.35 29.04
C PHE A 128 2.66 -7.65 30.53
N ASP A 129 1.42 -7.66 30.99
CA ASP A 129 1.04 -7.98 32.38
C ASP A 129 1.45 -9.40 32.81
N VAL A 130 1.50 -10.36 31.87
CA VAL A 130 1.95 -11.73 32.14
C VAL A 130 3.48 -11.80 32.28
N LEU A 131 4.20 -10.92 31.60
CA LEU A 131 5.66 -10.89 31.56
C LEU A 131 6.27 -10.05 32.66
N ASP A 132 5.60 -8.94 33.00
CA ASP A 132 5.91 -8.03 34.10
C ASP A 132 5.57 -8.71 35.43
N LYS A 133 6.48 -9.57 35.90
CA LYS A 133 6.27 -10.37 37.12
C LYS A 133 6.41 -9.53 38.37
N ASP A 134 7.27 -8.50 38.32
CA ASP A 134 7.50 -7.58 39.43
C ASP A 134 6.48 -6.42 39.44
N ARG A 135 5.66 -6.29 38.40
CA ARG A 135 4.61 -5.27 38.23
C ARG A 135 5.17 -3.86 38.36
N ASP A 136 6.40 -3.69 37.92
CA ASP A 136 7.07 -2.39 37.98
C ASP A 136 6.67 -1.49 36.80
N GLY A 137 5.90 -2.03 35.84
CA GLY A 137 5.44 -1.33 34.64
C GLY A 137 6.52 -1.20 33.56
N SER A 138 7.62 -1.94 33.71
CA SER A 138 8.74 -2.06 32.80
C SER A 138 9.03 -3.54 32.54
N LEU A 139 9.81 -3.84 31.49
CA LEU A 139 10.31 -5.20 31.29
C LEU A 139 11.82 -5.18 31.45
N SER A 140 12.30 -5.94 32.42
CA SER A 140 13.74 -6.18 32.56
C SER A 140 14.26 -6.99 31.35
N PRO A 141 15.56 -6.89 31.00
CA PRO A 141 16.13 -7.66 29.90
C PRO A 141 15.99 -9.18 30.10
N GLU A 142 15.92 -9.64 31.35
CA GLU A 142 15.70 -11.05 31.68
C GLU A 142 14.26 -11.49 31.38
N GLU A 143 13.26 -10.65 31.65
CA GLU A 143 11.85 -10.90 31.29
C GLU A 143 11.61 -10.78 29.78
N ALA A 144 12.30 -9.86 29.10
CA ALA A 144 12.27 -9.73 27.64
C ALA A 144 12.90 -10.95 26.93
N LEU A 145 13.92 -11.58 27.53
CA LEU A 145 14.51 -12.82 27.01
C LEU A 145 13.58 -14.04 27.17
N ALA A 146 12.71 -14.04 28.18
CA ALA A 146 11.70 -15.08 28.35
C ALA A 146 10.66 -15.07 27.21
N LEU A 147 10.38 -13.89 26.63
CA LEU A 147 9.57 -13.71 25.42
C LEU A 147 10.19 -14.37 24.18
N SER A 148 11.49 -14.14 23.95
CA SER A 148 12.21 -14.67 22.78
C SER A 148 12.21 -16.20 22.74
N LYS A 149 12.44 -16.86 23.89
CA LYS A 149 12.43 -18.33 23.96
C LYS A 149 11.08 -18.94 23.61
N ARG A 150 9.98 -18.29 24.02
CA ARG A 150 8.62 -18.75 23.75
C ARG A 150 8.19 -18.56 22.29
N GLY A 151 8.67 -17.51 21.62
CA GLY A 151 8.46 -17.29 20.18
C GLY A 151 9.33 -18.15 19.26
N THR A 152 10.33 -18.86 19.81
CA THR A 152 11.18 -19.78 19.02
C THR A 152 10.59 -21.19 18.95
N GLU A 153 9.69 -21.56 19.88
CA GLU A 153 8.99 -22.85 19.86
C GLU A 153 7.78 -22.85 18.91
N ASP A 154 7.12 -21.71 18.72
CA ASP A 154 6.08 -21.48 17.72
C ASP A 154 6.68 -20.77 16.49
N GLY A 155 7.32 -21.53 15.60
CA GLY A 155 8.07 -21.02 14.45
C GLY A 155 7.29 -20.03 13.56
N LEU A 156 7.60 -18.73 13.66
CA LEU A 156 7.24 -17.72 12.66
C LEU A 156 8.13 -16.46 12.66
N TYR A 157 9.43 -16.57 12.95
CA TYR A 157 10.39 -15.47 12.71
C TYR A 157 11.71 -16.00 12.15
N SER A 158 11.69 -16.48 10.90
CA SER A 158 12.88 -16.55 10.05
C SER A 158 12.78 -15.43 9.00
N GLY A 159 13.54 -14.35 9.15
CA GLY A 159 13.57 -13.32 8.10
C GLY A 159 13.89 -11.89 8.52
N TRP A 160 14.32 -11.63 9.74
CA TRP A 160 14.93 -10.35 10.08
C TRP A 160 16.42 -10.60 10.33
N ASP A 161 17.20 -10.45 9.25
CA ASP A 161 18.65 -10.48 9.31
C ASP A 161 19.14 -9.33 10.20
N ALA A 162 19.90 -9.67 11.22
CA ALA A 162 20.44 -8.76 12.23
C ALA A 162 21.59 -7.87 11.71
N ASP A 163 21.80 -7.79 10.40
CA ASP A 163 22.95 -7.10 9.80
C ASP A 163 22.69 -5.61 9.51
N GLU A 164 21.45 -5.11 9.63
CA GLU A 164 21.11 -3.72 9.27
C GLU A 164 21.20 -2.69 10.43
N LEU A 165 21.59 -3.10 11.64
CA LEU A 165 21.73 -2.19 12.80
C LEU A 165 23.18 -1.87 13.21
N SER A 166 24.17 -2.22 12.38
CA SER A 166 25.58 -1.86 12.61
C SER A 166 26.06 -0.62 11.81
N GLY A 167 25.14 0.07 11.12
CA GLY A 167 25.46 1.16 10.18
C GLY A 167 25.00 2.58 10.55
N LEU A 168 24.59 2.84 11.79
CA LEU A 168 24.26 4.20 12.28
C LEU A 168 25.11 4.61 13.47
#